data_AF-A0A7C3Q103-F1
#
_entry.id   AF-A0A7C3Q103-F1
#
_cell.length_a   1.000
_cell.length_b   1.000
_cell.length_c   1.000
_cell.angle_alpha   90.00
_cell.angle_beta   90.00
_cell.angle_gamma   90.00
#
_symmetry.space_group_name_H-M   'P 1'
#
loop_
_entity.id
_entity.type
_entity.pdbx_description
1 polymer ?
#
loop_
_entity_poly.entity_id
_entity_poly.type
_entity_poly.pdbx_seq_one_letter_code
_entity_poly.pdbx_strand_id
1 'polypeptide(L)' 'MAAKPVCLVCQKEMVKGFVTDVGHYSTLHIPRWCEGEPEPSFWSGEAKASQVKQGYKIVAYRCPECEALRLYAPTVE' A
#
# COMPACT_ATOMS: atom_id res chain seq x y z
N MET A 1 5.26 -9.58 10.10
CA MET A 1 5.64 -8.17 10.33
C MET A 1 5.66 -7.93 11.83
N ALA A 2 6.66 -7.23 12.37
CA ALA A 2 6.57 -6.78 13.76
C ALA A 2 5.29 -5.94 13.91
N ALA A 3 4.50 -6.16 14.96
CA ALA A 3 3.25 -5.42 15.18
C ALA A 3 3.47 -3.89 15.25
N LYS A 4 4.71 -3.47 15.52
CA LYS A 4 5.17 -2.09 15.67
C LYS A 4 6.52 -1.91 14.97
N PRO A 5 6.55 -1.53 13.68
CA PRO A 5 7.82 -1.33 12.98
C PRO A 5 8.58 -0.12 13.52
N VAL A 6 9.90 -0.23 13.56
CA VAL A 6 10.82 0.86 13.95
C VAL A 6 11.44 1.52 12.73
N CYS A 7 11.60 2.84 12.78
CA CYS A 7 12.29 3.60 11.75
C CYS A 7 13.77 3.14 11.68
N LEU A 8 14.28 2.84 10.48
CA LEU A 8 15.71 2.42 10.34
C LEU A 8 16.67 3.62 10.39
N VAL A 9 16.15 4.85 10.36
CA VAL A 9 16.95 6.07 10.51
C VAL A 9 17.00 6.49 11.98
N CYS A 10 15.85 6.69 12.61
CA CYS A 10 15.77 7.22 13.99
C CYS A 10 15.68 6.14 15.08
N GLN A 11 15.45 4.88 14.71
CA GLN A 11 15.16 3.77 15.64
C GLN A 11 13.99 4.04 16.61
N LYS A 12 13.01 4.84 16.18
CA LYS A 12 11.76 5.11 16.91
C LYS A 12 10.61 4.26 16.36
N GLU A 13 9.66 3.91 17.22
CA GLU A 13 8.40 3.29 16.80
C GLU A 13 7.67 4.20 15.79
N MET A 14 7.21 3.63 14.68
CA MET A 14 6.54 4.37 13.62
C MET A 14 5.03 4.38 13.83
N VAL A 15 4.38 5.46 13.39
CA VAL A 15 2.93 5.64 13.51
C VAL A 15 2.22 4.98 12.33
N LYS A 16 1.26 4.10 12.61
CA LYS A 16 0.41 3.44 11.58
C LYS A 16 -0.49 4.47 10.90
N GLY A 17 -0.64 4.34 9.59
CA GLY A 17 -1.53 5.12 8.75
C GLY A 17 -1.84 4.39 7.44
N PHE A 18 -2.39 5.11 6.47
CA PHE A 18 -2.72 4.58 5.15
C PHE A 18 -2.47 5.63 4.07
N VAL A 19 -2.30 5.16 2.84
CA VAL A 19 -2.29 6.01 1.64
C VAL A 19 -3.67 5.87 0.99
N THR A 20 -4.19 6.96 0.44
CA THR A 20 -5.40 6.95 -0.37
C THR A 20 -5.03 7.17 -1.82
N ASP A 21 -5.69 6.43 -2.71
CA ASP A 21 -5.69 6.70 -4.14
C ASP A 21 -7.08 7.17 -4.58
N VAL A 22 -7.12 8.06 -5.56
CA VAL A 22 -8.35 8.67 -6.08
C VAL A 22 -8.63 8.07 -7.46
N GLY A 23 -9.59 7.15 -7.51
CA GLY A 23 -10.02 6.49 -8.73
C GLY A 23 -11.02 7.31 -9.54
N HIS A 24 -11.59 6.65 -10.55
CA HIS A 24 -12.66 7.21 -11.38
C HIS A 24 -13.83 7.71 -10.52
N TYR A 25 -14.44 8.83 -10.92
CA TYR A 25 -15.51 9.49 -10.16
C TYR A 25 -15.12 9.87 -8.72
N SER A 26 -13.82 10.15 -8.50
CA SER A 26 -13.29 10.52 -7.19
C SER A 26 -13.52 9.47 -6.09
N THR A 27 -13.61 8.19 -6.47
CA THR A 27 -13.72 7.10 -5.50
C THR A 27 -12.42 6.94 -4.73
N LEU A 28 -12.51 6.92 -3.40
CA LEU A 28 -11.35 6.70 -2.54
C LEU A 28 -11.06 5.21 -2.43
N HIS A 29 -9.83 4.83 -2.74
CA HIS A 29 -9.35 3.46 -2.63
C HIS A 29 -8.13 3.36 -1.72
N ILE A 30 -8.03 2.25 -0.99
CA ILE A 30 -6.78 1.86 -0.36
C ILE A 30 -5.93 1.16 -1.44
N PRO A 31 -4.71 1.63 -1.72
CA PRO A 31 -3.85 1.01 -2.71
C PRO A 31 -3.53 -0.44 -2.35
N ARG A 32 -3.22 -1.22 -3.38
CA ARG A 32 -2.84 -2.63 -3.23
C ARG A 32 -1.48 -2.85 -3.86
N TRP A 33 -0.66 -3.64 -3.19
CA TRP A 33 0.53 -4.20 -3.79
C TRP A 33 0.15 -5.48 -4.53
N CYS A 34 0.44 -5.53 -5.83
CA CYS A 34 0.19 -6.68 -6.69
C CYS A 34 1.54 -7.24 -7.12
N GLU A 35 1.71 -8.56 -7.02
CA GLU A 35 2.94 -9.23 -7.43
C GLU A 35 3.03 -9.33 -8.96
N GLY A 36 4.23 -9.09 -9.50
CA GLY A 36 4.51 -9.19 -10.94
C GLY A 36 4.13 -7.96 -11.76
N GLU A 37 4.28 -8.09 -13.07
CA GLU A 37 3.93 -7.06 -14.05
C GLU A 37 2.41 -6.97 -14.27
N PRO A 38 1.84 -5.79 -14.53
CA PRO A 38 0.42 -5.64 -14.78
C PRO A 38 0.01 -6.34 -16.07
N GLU A 39 -0.97 -7.24 -15.98
CA GLU A 39 -1.60 -7.82 -17.16
C GLU A 39 -2.62 -6.83 -17.71
N PRO A 40 -2.47 -6.33 -18.95
CA PRO A 40 -3.40 -5.36 -19.50
C PRO A 40 -4.79 -5.96 -19.70
N SER A 41 -5.80 -5.19 -19.32
CA SER A 41 -7.21 -5.48 -19.57
C SER A 41 -7.55 -5.06 -21.00
N PHE A 42 -8.44 -5.82 -21.65
CA PHE A 42 -8.83 -5.55 -23.03
C PHE A 42 -9.56 -4.20 -23.20
N TRP A 43 -10.19 -3.69 -22.13
CA TRP A 43 -11.01 -2.47 -22.18
C TRP A 43 -10.28 -1.21 -21.72
N SER A 44 -9.46 -1.29 -20.66
CA SER A 44 -8.75 -0.13 -20.10
C SER A 44 -7.29 -0.03 -20.52
N GLY A 45 -6.68 -1.12 -20.99
CA GLY A 45 -5.23 -1.20 -21.20
C GLY A 45 -4.42 -1.24 -19.90
N GLU A 46 -5.06 -1.10 -18.73
CA GLU A 46 -4.45 -1.16 -17.40
C GLU A 46 -4.54 -2.57 -16.79
N ALA A 47 -3.98 -2.78 -15.59
CA ALA A 47 -4.02 -4.06 -14.88
C ALA A 47 -5.43 -4.67 -14.82
N LYS A 48 -5.55 -5.97 -15.12
CA LYS A 48 -6.82 -6.71 -15.01
C LYS A 48 -7.34 -6.65 -13.58
N ALA A 49 -8.65 -6.44 -13.45
CA ALA A 49 -9.31 -6.40 -12.14
C ALA A 49 -9.11 -7.67 -11.30
N SER A 50 -8.96 -8.85 -11.93
CA SER A 50 -8.64 -10.10 -11.24
C SER A 50 -7.27 -10.07 -10.56
N GLN A 51 -6.26 -9.48 -11.22
CA GLN A 51 -4.91 -9.33 -10.67
C GLN A 51 -4.92 -8.34 -9.50
N VAL A 52 -5.61 -7.20 -9.66
CA VAL A 52 -5.76 -6.21 -8.58
C VAL A 52 -6.46 -6.81 -7.36
N LYS A 53 -7.49 -7.64 -7.55
CA LYS A 53 -8.21 -8.30 -6.45
C LYS A 53 -7.36 -9.31 -5.67
N GLN A 54 -6.33 -9.89 -6.29
CA GLN A 54 -5.38 -10.79 -5.63
C GLN A 54 -4.29 -10.02 -4.86
N GLY A 55 -4.14 -8.71 -5.13
CA GLY A 55 -3.20 -7.86 -4.44
C GLY A 55 -3.56 -7.63 -2.96
N TYR A 56 -2.52 -7.47 -2.15
CA TYR A 56 -2.63 -7.19 -0.72
C TYR A 56 -2.80 -5.69 -0.50
N LYS A 57 -3.79 -5.29 0.33
CA LYS A 57 -3.90 -3.87 0.72
C LYS A 57 -2.63 -3.43 1.43
N ILE A 58 -2.14 -2.25 1.09
CA ILE A 58 -0.97 -1.69 1.78
C ILE A 58 -1.38 -0.94 3.04
N VAL A 59 -0.54 -1.02 4.06
CA VAL A 59 -0.55 -0.15 5.24
C VAL A 59 0.70 0.71 5.21
N ALA A 60 0.59 1.96 5.66
CA ALA A 60 1.71 2.87 5.77
C ALA A 60 2.14 3.03 7.23
N TYR A 61 3.43 3.25 7.45
CA TYR A 61 3.96 3.67 8.75
C TYR A 61 4.87 4.87 8.53
N ARG A 62 4.61 5.96 9.25
CA ARG A 62 5.39 7.20 9.17
C ARG A 62 6.20 7.41 10.45
N CYS A 63 7.47 7.75 10.31
CA CYS A 63 8.28 8.17 11.45
C CYS A 63 7.80 9.55 11.94
N PRO A 64 7.54 9.75 13.24
CA PRO A 64 7.15 11.06 13.75
C PRO A 64 8.31 12.07 13.76
N GLU A 65 9.57 11.60 13.74
CA GLU A 65 10.76 12.47 13.83
C GLU A 65 11.29 12.88 12.45
N CYS A 66 11.69 11.90 11.64
CA CYS A 66 12.32 12.15 10.33
C CYS A 66 11.38 11.97 9.14
N GLU A 67 10.10 11.72 9.40
CA GLU A 67 9.05 11.65 8.37
C GLU A 67 9.17 10.51 7.36
N ALA A 68 10.20 9.67 7.48
CA ALA A 68 10.38 8.48 6.65
C ALA A 68 9.11 7.63 6.65
N LEU A 69 8.67 7.26 5.45
CA LEU A 69 7.47 6.47 5.21
C LEU A 69 7.85 5.05 4.78
N ARG A 70 7.09 4.06 5.27
CA ARG A 70 7.20 2.66 4.83
C ARG A 70 5.86 2.07 4.51
N LEU A 71 5.83 1.30 3.43
CA LEU A 71 4.66 0.58 2.98
C LEU A 71 4.86 -0.91 3.22
N TYR A 72 3.86 -1.56 3.80
CA TYR A 72 3.84 -3.00 4.01
C TYR A 72 2.53 -3.57 3.48
N ALA A 73 2.57 -4.80 2.96
CA ALA A 73 1.39 -5.49 2.44
C ALA A 73 1.15 -6.76 3.29
N PRO A 74 0.44 -6.65 4.44
CA PRO A 74 0.24 -7.78 5.34
C PRO A 74 -0.74 -8.80 4.76
N THR A 75 -0.55 -10.07 5.12
CA THR A 75 -1.43 -11.18 4.73
C THR A 75 -2.74 -11.22 5.52
N VAL A 76 -2.83 -10.46 6.62
CA VAL A 76 -4.01 -10.36 7.50
C VAL A 76 -4.28 -8.87 7.74
N GLU A 77 -5.51 -8.42 7.46
CA GLU A 77 -5.95 -7.04 7.69
C GLU A 77 -6.11 -6.71 9.18
#